data_AF-A0A351MH24-F1
#
_entry.id   AF-A0A351MH24-F1
#
_cell.length_a   1.000
_cell.length_b   1.000
_cell.length_c   1.000
_cell.angle_alpha   90.00
_cell.angle_beta   90.00
_cell.angle_gamma   90.00
#
_symmetry.space_group_name_H-M   'P 1'
#
loop_
_entity.id
_entity.type
_entity.pdbx_description
1 polymer ?
#
loop_
_entity_poly.entity_id
_entity_poly.type
_entity_poly.pdbx_seq_one_letter_code
_entity_poly.pdbx_strand_id
1 'polypeptide(L)'
;PQPLEPAASWLPPPMAALHRVRDFGRMPAEGLLGMANALVAIVPLYVLCDGQDIGCVVDSTNFGTPSLFIYDRYPGGLGFALKAYDLRQEILEACVYLIHNCPCESGCPSCVGWGPRSYVHYDAEGDARERIPDKEAALIILHHILGLEPYVPRAMSDEERARRGVGATVAESPIKRLPEHVEQKLRRRIKGLGKRADRGG
;
A
#
# COMPACT_ATOMS: atom_id res chain seq x y z
N PRO A 1 -19.71 -11.17 -8.10
CA PRO A 1 -19.37 -10.44 -6.85
C PRO A 1 -20.47 -9.43 -6.51
N GLN A 2 -21.09 -9.55 -5.33
CA GLN A 2 -21.97 -8.50 -4.81
C GLN A 2 -21.10 -7.31 -4.40
N PRO A 3 -21.42 -6.06 -4.81
CA PRO A 3 -20.70 -4.89 -4.34
C PRO A 3 -20.95 -4.74 -2.84
N LEU A 4 -19.87 -4.72 -2.06
CA LEU A 4 -19.91 -4.34 -0.65
C LEU A 4 -19.88 -2.82 -0.59
N GLU A 5 -20.64 -2.21 0.32
CA GLU A 5 -20.49 -0.81 0.71
C GLU A 5 -19.79 -0.73 2.09
N PRO A 6 -18.50 -1.09 2.20
CA PRO A 6 -17.80 -1.04 3.48
C PRO A 6 -17.43 0.40 3.82
N ALA A 7 -17.46 0.72 5.12
CA ALA A 7 -16.69 1.85 5.61
C ALA A 7 -15.21 1.55 5.38
N ALA A 8 -14.49 2.49 4.76
CA ALA A 8 -13.07 2.36 4.46
C ALA A 8 -12.34 3.66 4.78
N SER A 9 -11.07 3.53 5.17
CA SER A 9 -10.13 4.63 5.30
C SER A 9 -8.91 4.36 4.42
N TRP A 10 -8.25 5.41 3.95
CA TRP A 10 -7.08 5.26 3.08
C TRP A 10 -5.96 6.20 3.49
N LEU A 11 -4.74 5.78 3.22
CA LEU A 11 -3.51 6.48 3.53
C LEU A 11 -2.62 6.53 2.27
N PRO A 12 -2.70 7.63 1.50
CA PRO A 12 -1.80 7.84 0.37
C PRO A 12 -0.43 8.27 0.93
N PRO A 13 0.65 7.55 0.61
CA PRO A 13 1.98 7.91 1.10
C PRO A 13 2.46 9.22 0.44
N PRO A 14 3.15 10.10 1.18
CA PRO A 14 3.79 11.28 0.59
C PRO A 14 4.79 10.87 -0.51
N MET A 15 4.80 11.60 -1.63
CA MET A 15 5.72 11.29 -2.75
C MET A 15 7.19 11.31 -2.32
N ALA A 16 7.55 12.18 -1.36
CA ALA A 16 8.88 12.23 -0.78
C ALA A 16 9.29 10.92 -0.09
N ALA A 17 8.36 10.24 0.58
CA ALA A 17 8.60 8.92 1.18
C ALA A 17 8.93 7.89 0.09
N LEU A 18 8.13 7.84 -0.97
CA LEU A 18 8.32 6.89 -2.07
C LEU A 18 9.64 7.14 -2.82
N HIS A 19 10.01 8.40 -3.03
CA HIS A 19 11.29 8.76 -3.63
C HIS A 19 12.45 8.34 -2.74
N ARG A 20 12.37 8.60 -1.44
CA ARG A 20 13.40 8.18 -0.47
C ARG A 20 13.64 6.67 -0.49
N VAL A 21 12.57 5.87 -0.59
CA VAL A 21 12.71 4.41 -0.74
C VAL A 21 13.48 4.07 -2.02
N ARG A 22 13.19 4.73 -3.14
CA ARG A 22 13.90 4.53 -4.41
C ARG A 22 15.37 4.97 -4.35
N ASP A 23 15.68 6.05 -3.64
CA ASP A 23 17.05 6.55 -3.47
C ASP A 23 17.95 5.52 -2.78
N PHE A 24 17.38 4.71 -1.88
CA PHE A 24 18.08 3.58 -1.27
C PHE A 24 18.05 2.30 -2.12
N GLY A 25 17.60 2.39 -3.38
CA GLY A 25 17.46 1.25 -4.28
C GLY A 25 16.49 0.22 -3.75
N ARG A 26 15.31 0.62 -3.26
CA ARG A 26 14.24 -0.27 -2.80
C ARG A 26 12.95 -0.03 -3.55
N MET A 27 12.02 -0.98 -3.45
CA MET A 27 10.72 -0.91 -4.11
C MET A 27 9.66 -0.36 -3.15
N PRO A 28 9.03 0.81 -3.45
CA PRO A 28 7.98 1.34 -2.58
C PRO A 28 6.76 0.43 -2.45
N ALA A 29 6.45 -0.36 -3.48
CA ALA A 29 5.37 -1.34 -3.45
C ALA A 29 5.60 -2.42 -2.38
N GLU A 30 6.84 -2.92 -2.22
CA GLU A 30 7.17 -3.88 -1.15
C GLU A 30 7.03 -3.22 0.23
N GLY A 31 7.47 -1.96 0.39
CA GLY A 31 7.31 -1.23 1.65
C GLY A 31 5.85 -1.05 2.06
N LEU A 32 4.99 -0.62 1.13
CA LEU A 32 3.56 -0.46 1.38
C LEU A 32 2.87 -1.80 1.66
N LEU A 33 3.23 -2.87 0.95
CA LEU A 33 2.68 -4.19 1.24
C LEU A 33 3.10 -4.68 2.64
N GLY A 34 4.35 -4.42 3.04
CA GLY A 34 4.83 -4.70 4.38
C GLY A 34 4.06 -3.95 5.46
N MET A 35 3.78 -2.66 5.22
CA MET A 35 2.92 -1.86 6.09
C MET A 35 1.48 -2.40 6.14
N ALA A 36 0.89 -2.79 5.02
CA ALA A 36 -0.46 -3.35 4.95
C ALA A 36 -0.59 -4.59 5.84
N ASN A 37 0.39 -5.50 5.77
CA ASN A 37 0.42 -6.70 6.59
C ASN A 37 0.55 -6.38 8.08
N ALA A 38 1.42 -5.44 8.44
CA ALA A 38 1.56 -4.98 9.81
C ALA A 38 0.27 -4.32 10.34
N LEU A 39 -0.42 -3.53 9.51
CA LEU A 39 -1.70 -2.90 9.86
C LEU A 39 -2.77 -3.95 10.18
N VAL A 40 -2.92 -4.99 9.36
CA VAL A 40 -3.93 -6.04 9.62
C VAL A 40 -3.60 -6.86 10.88
N ALA A 41 -2.34 -6.90 11.31
CA ALA A 41 -1.95 -7.50 12.57
C ALA A 41 -2.22 -6.58 13.78
N ILE A 42 -1.99 -5.28 13.63
CA ILE A 42 -2.04 -4.30 14.74
C ILE A 42 -3.44 -3.72 14.95
N VAL A 43 -4.18 -3.37 13.90
CA VAL A 43 -5.47 -2.68 14.02
C VAL A 43 -6.46 -3.40 14.96
N PRO A 44 -6.62 -4.74 14.90
CA PRO A 44 -7.52 -5.47 15.81
C PRO A 44 -7.24 -5.21 17.30
N LEU A 45 -5.98 -4.94 17.67
CA LEU A 45 -5.59 -4.66 19.06
C LEU A 45 -6.09 -3.30 19.56
N TYR A 46 -6.35 -2.36 18.65
CA TYR A 46 -6.77 -0.99 18.96
C TYR A 46 -8.27 -0.80 18.84
N VAL A 47 -8.90 -1.42 17.83
CA VAL A 47 -10.34 -1.27 17.56
C VAL A 47 -11.20 -2.40 18.12
N LEU A 48 -10.57 -3.38 18.78
CA LEU A 48 -11.22 -4.52 19.47
C LEU A 48 -12.12 -5.35 18.54
N CYS A 49 -11.65 -5.60 17.31
CA CYS A 49 -12.29 -6.50 16.34
C CYS A 49 -11.52 -7.83 16.22
N ASP A 50 -12.09 -8.82 15.53
CA ASP A 50 -11.34 -10.01 15.14
C ASP A 50 -10.36 -9.68 13.99
N GLY A 51 -9.28 -10.45 13.87
CA GLY A 51 -8.33 -10.31 12.76
C GLY A 51 -8.92 -10.61 11.37
N GLN A 52 -10.11 -11.19 11.30
CA GLN A 52 -10.89 -11.42 10.08
C GLN A 52 -11.89 -10.28 9.77
N ASP A 53 -12.18 -9.39 10.71
CA ASP A 53 -13.17 -8.33 10.49
C ASP A 53 -12.63 -7.19 9.63
N ILE A 54 -11.30 -7.10 9.49
CA ILE A 54 -10.62 -6.00 8.80
C ILE A 54 -9.73 -6.50 7.66
N GLY A 55 -9.75 -5.77 6.55
CA GLY A 55 -8.89 -5.97 5.40
C GLY A 55 -7.95 -4.77 5.18
N CYS A 56 -6.82 -5.04 4.54
CA CYS A 56 -5.98 -3.97 4.02
C CYS A 56 -5.44 -4.35 2.63
N VAL A 57 -5.55 -3.42 1.69
CA VAL A 57 -5.09 -3.59 0.31
C VAL A 57 -4.25 -2.38 -0.12
N VAL A 58 -3.27 -2.63 -0.98
CA VAL A 58 -2.51 -1.59 -1.66
C VAL A 58 -3.02 -1.50 -3.09
N ASP A 59 -3.55 -0.34 -3.47
CA ASP A 59 -4.04 -0.09 -4.83
C ASP A 59 -3.58 1.29 -5.32
N SER A 60 -3.37 1.42 -6.63
CA SER A 60 -2.98 2.68 -7.27
C SER A 60 -4.08 3.26 -8.18
N THR A 61 -5.18 2.55 -8.39
CA THR A 61 -6.21 2.88 -9.37
C THR A 61 -6.91 4.20 -9.04
N ASN A 62 -7.15 4.46 -7.75
CA ASN A 62 -7.89 5.64 -7.32
C ASN A 62 -7.06 6.94 -7.32
N PHE A 63 -5.77 6.87 -6.98
CA PHE A 63 -4.93 8.06 -6.76
C PHE A 63 -3.80 8.21 -7.79
N GLY A 64 -3.60 7.25 -8.69
CA GLY A 64 -2.44 7.21 -9.61
C GLY A 64 -1.11 6.95 -8.89
N THR A 65 -1.14 6.76 -7.57
CA THR A 65 0.00 6.42 -6.72
C THR A 65 -0.44 5.27 -5.80
N PRO A 66 0.44 4.28 -5.53
CA PRO A 66 0.08 3.17 -4.66
C PRO A 66 -0.26 3.69 -3.27
N SER A 67 -1.46 3.36 -2.80
CA SER A 67 -2.05 3.85 -1.56
C SER A 67 -2.60 2.70 -0.74
N LEU A 68 -2.57 2.84 0.59
CA LEU A 68 -3.12 1.85 1.51
C LEU A 68 -4.60 2.12 1.73
N PHE A 69 -5.41 1.07 1.72
CA PHE A 69 -6.83 1.12 2.04
C PHE A 69 -7.10 0.11 3.15
N ILE A 70 -7.76 0.55 4.22
CA ILE A 70 -8.24 -0.26 5.33
C ILE A 70 -9.76 -0.28 5.24
N TYR A 71 -10.38 -1.45 5.31
CA TYR A 71 -11.81 -1.60 5.14
C TYR A 71 -12.39 -2.68 6.04
N ASP A 72 -13.65 -2.52 6.41
CA ASP A 72 -14.42 -3.56 7.10
C ASP A 72 -14.76 -4.67 6.11
N ARG A 73 -14.48 -5.94 6.46
CA ARG A 73 -14.88 -7.08 5.61
C ARG A 73 -16.37 -7.41 5.71
N TYR A 74 -17.04 -6.88 6.74
CA TYR A 74 -18.46 -7.10 6.95
C TYR A 74 -19.31 -6.24 5.98
N PRO A 75 -20.31 -6.83 5.28
CA PRO A 75 -21.21 -6.07 4.41
C PRO A 75 -21.96 -4.97 5.16
N GLY A 76 -21.91 -3.73 4.64
CA GLY A 76 -22.53 -2.55 5.26
C GLY A 76 -21.64 -1.81 6.27
N GLY A 77 -20.46 -2.34 6.58
CA GLY A 77 -19.50 -1.73 7.50
C GLY A 77 -19.94 -1.81 8.97
N LEU A 78 -18.97 -2.03 9.85
CA LEU A 78 -19.18 -2.00 11.31
C LEU A 78 -18.50 -0.79 11.96
N GLY A 79 -17.75 0.00 11.17
CA GLY A 79 -17.08 1.21 11.61
C GLY A 79 -15.66 0.96 12.14
N PHE A 80 -15.08 -0.22 11.96
CA PHE A 80 -13.71 -0.49 12.43
C PHE A 80 -12.69 0.32 11.63
N ALA A 81 -12.84 0.42 10.32
CA ALA A 81 -11.99 1.25 9.47
C ALA A 81 -12.07 2.74 9.82
N LEU A 82 -13.24 3.23 10.24
CA LEU A 82 -13.43 4.60 10.73
C LEU A 82 -12.72 4.78 12.07
N LYS A 83 -12.90 3.84 13.01
CA LYS A 83 -12.22 3.90 14.31
C LYS A 83 -10.69 3.81 14.18
N ALA A 84 -10.21 2.99 13.24
CA ALA A 84 -8.80 2.88 12.91
C ALA A 84 -8.26 4.19 12.30
N TYR A 85 -9.07 4.93 11.55
CA TYR A 85 -8.69 6.25 11.08
C TYR A 85 -8.52 7.24 12.24
N ASP A 86 -9.41 7.23 13.22
CA ASP A 86 -9.30 8.11 14.39
C ASP A 86 -8.04 7.82 15.22
N LEU A 87 -7.68 6.53 15.37
CA LEU A 87 -6.51 6.03 16.11
C LEU A 87 -5.28 5.80 15.22
N ARG A 88 -5.26 6.38 14.01
CA ARG A 88 -4.25 6.05 12.99
C ARG A 88 -2.83 6.33 13.46
N GLN A 89 -2.62 7.36 14.27
CA GLN A 89 -1.29 7.73 14.73
C GLN A 89 -0.73 6.65 15.66
N GLU A 90 -1.48 6.27 16.69
CA GLU A 90 -1.08 5.24 17.65
C GLU A 90 -0.88 3.87 16.98
N ILE A 91 -1.75 3.54 16.02
CA ILE A 91 -1.65 2.31 15.23
C ILE A 91 -0.37 2.29 14.39
N LEU A 92 -0.06 3.38 13.69
CA LEU A 92 1.14 3.46 12.86
C LEU A 92 2.42 3.44 13.71
N GLU A 93 2.43 4.09 14.87
CA GLU A 93 3.53 4.01 15.84
C GLU A 93 3.73 2.57 16.34
N ALA A 94 2.66 1.84 16.62
CA ALA A 94 2.75 0.41 16.96
C ALA A 94 3.25 -0.46 15.79
N CYS A 95 2.90 -0.13 14.54
CA CYS A 95 3.48 -0.79 13.37
C CYS A 95 4.99 -0.54 13.29
N VAL A 96 5.47 0.69 13.53
CA VAL A 96 6.91 0.98 13.61
C VAL A 96 7.55 0.13 14.71
N TYR A 97 6.97 0.11 15.90
CA TYR A 97 7.48 -0.68 17.02
C TYR A 97 7.59 -2.17 16.68
N LEU A 98 6.54 -2.76 16.10
CA LEU A 98 6.52 -4.16 15.67
C LEU A 98 7.62 -4.46 14.65
N ILE A 99 7.71 -3.64 13.60
CA ILE A 99 8.62 -3.88 12.49
C ILE A 99 10.07 -3.65 12.93
N HIS A 100 10.34 -2.54 13.60
CA HIS A 100 11.68 -2.15 14.04
C HIS A 100 12.28 -3.18 15.00
N ASN A 101 11.53 -3.58 16.03
CA ASN A 101 12.02 -4.51 17.07
C ASN A 101 12.01 -5.98 16.65
N CYS A 102 11.46 -6.32 15.48
CA CYS A 102 11.56 -7.68 14.98
C CYS A 102 13.02 -8.04 14.65
N PRO A 103 13.57 -9.17 15.14
CA PRO A 103 14.98 -9.51 14.97
C PRO A 103 15.36 -9.96 13.55
N CYS A 104 14.42 -9.98 12.60
CA CYS A 104 14.70 -10.35 11.22
C CYS A 104 15.48 -9.26 10.46
N GLU A 105 16.27 -9.68 9.48
CA GLU A 105 17.18 -8.81 8.72
C GLU A 105 16.52 -8.04 7.57
N SER A 106 15.47 -8.60 6.97
CA SER A 106 14.87 -8.10 5.73
C SER A 106 13.34 -8.22 5.67
N GLY A 107 12.75 -8.81 6.71
CA GLY A 107 11.32 -9.11 6.81
C GLY A 107 11.07 -10.57 7.16
N CYS A 108 9.95 -10.84 7.84
CA CYS A 108 9.46 -12.20 8.11
C CYS A 108 7.94 -12.19 8.30
N PRO A 109 7.27 -13.36 8.33
CA PRO A 109 5.82 -13.47 8.57
C PRO A 109 5.31 -12.81 9.85
N SER A 110 6.19 -12.52 10.81
CA SER A 110 5.80 -11.93 12.10
C SER A 110 5.79 -10.41 12.13
N CYS A 111 6.35 -9.72 11.12
CA CYS A 111 6.41 -8.25 11.09
C CYS A 111 5.77 -7.64 9.83
N VAL A 112 6.38 -7.86 8.66
CA VAL A 112 5.94 -7.30 7.38
C VAL A 112 5.38 -8.36 6.44
N GLY A 113 5.63 -9.63 6.70
CA GLY A 113 5.01 -10.73 5.99
C GLY A 113 3.66 -11.09 6.57
N TRP A 114 2.97 -11.97 5.86
CA TRP A 114 1.75 -12.61 6.34
C TRP A 114 2.08 -14.04 6.75
N GLY A 115 1.85 -14.41 8.00
CA GLY A 115 1.78 -15.82 8.39
C GLY A 115 0.47 -16.43 7.89
N PRO A 116 0.44 -17.66 7.36
CA PRO A 116 -0.81 -18.28 6.90
C PRO A 116 -1.80 -18.37 8.08
N ARG A 117 -2.80 -17.49 8.10
CA ARG A 117 -3.99 -17.67 8.94
C ARG A 117 -4.83 -18.75 8.27
N SER A 118 -4.80 -19.96 8.84
CA SER A 118 -5.24 -21.21 8.20
C SER A 118 -6.75 -21.39 7.98
N TYR A 119 -7.56 -20.32 7.87
CA TYR A 119 -9.02 -20.46 7.88
C TYR A 119 -9.80 -19.51 6.94
N VAL A 120 -9.23 -19.09 5.81
CA VAL A 120 -10.03 -18.34 4.81
C VAL A 120 -10.03 -19.06 3.47
N HIS A 121 -10.99 -19.95 3.29
CA HIS A 121 -11.23 -20.66 2.02
C HIS A 121 -11.88 -19.78 0.92
N TYR A 122 -11.95 -18.45 1.10
CA TYR A 122 -12.64 -17.53 0.18
C TYR A 122 -11.95 -16.19 -0.09
N ASP A 123 -10.67 -16.04 0.27
CA ASP A 123 -9.93 -14.84 -0.14
C ASP A 123 -9.28 -15.10 -1.51
N ALA A 124 -9.87 -14.55 -2.58
CA ALA A 124 -9.25 -14.51 -3.92
C ALA A 124 -7.89 -13.77 -3.94
N GLU A 125 -7.55 -13.11 -2.84
CA GLU A 125 -6.28 -12.40 -2.59
C GLU A 125 -5.20 -13.29 -1.93
N GLY A 126 -5.53 -14.56 -1.61
CA GLY A 126 -4.62 -15.50 -0.94
C GLY A 126 -3.38 -15.84 -1.76
N ASP A 127 -3.48 -15.90 -3.09
CA ASP A 127 -2.39 -16.31 -3.98
C ASP A 127 -1.28 -15.24 -4.13
N ALA A 128 -1.55 -13.98 -3.79
CA ALA A 128 -0.59 -12.88 -3.99
C ALA A 128 0.38 -12.65 -2.80
N ARG A 129 0.28 -13.44 -1.73
CA ARG A 129 0.95 -13.18 -0.43
C ARG A 129 2.12 -14.11 -0.09
N GLU A 130 2.61 -14.94 -1.01
CA GLU A 130 3.71 -15.89 -0.72
C GLU A 130 5.08 -15.22 -0.50
N ARG A 131 5.27 -13.98 -0.95
CA ARG A 131 6.56 -13.29 -0.89
C ARG A 131 6.63 -12.33 0.30
N ILE A 132 7.67 -12.46 1.13
CA ILE A 132 7.92 -11.58 2.27
C ILE A 132 8.34 -10.18 1.79
N PRO A 133 7.59 -9.11 2.14
CA PRO A 133 7.92 -7.75 1.75
C PRO A 133 9.19 -7.21 2.43
N ASP A 134 9.71 -6.10 1.92
CA ASP A 134 10.91 -5.44 2.48
C ASP A 134 10.58 -4.66 3.77
N LYS A 135 11.11 -5.15 4.89
CA LYS A 135 11.02 -4.49 6.20
C LYS A 135 11.59 -3.06 6.17
N GLU A 136 12.72 -2.88 5.50
CA GLU A 136 13.44 -1.61 5.51
C GLU A 136 12.67 -0.54 4.72
N ALA A 137 12.08 -0.92 3.57
CA ALA A 137 11.23 -0.02 2.80
C ALA A 137 9.99 0.43 3.59
N ALA A 138 9.38 -0.47 4.37
CA ALA A 138 8.23 -0.14 5.22
C ALA A 138 8.60 0.89 6.31
N LEU A 139 9.75 0.72 6.97
CA LEU A 139 10.23 1.65 8.00
C LEU A 139 10.52 3.05 7.44
N ILE A 140 11.10 3.15 6.24
CA ILE A 140 11.32 4.46 5.58
C ILE A 140 9.99 5.21 5.40
N ILE A 141 8.96 4.51 4.92
CA ILE A 141 7.65 5.13 4.66
C ILE A 141 6.97 5.50 5.98
N LEU A 142 6.96 4.61 6.97
CA LEU A 142 6.33 4.85 8.28
C LEU A 142 6.97 6.02 9.01
N HIS A 143 8.30 6.08 9.08
CA HIS A 143 9.01 7.20 9.71
C HIS A 143 8.65 8.53 9.04
N HIS A 144 8.55 8.54 7.71
CA HIS A 144 8.18 9.75 6.98
C HIS A 144 6.72 10.18 7.23
N ILE A 145 5.78 9.23 7.26
CA ILE A 145 4.35 9.51 7.53
C ILE A 145 4.15 10.06 8.95
N LEU A 146 4.87 9.51 9.93
CA LEU A 146 4.78 9.91 11.33
C LEU A 146 5.61 11.16 11.67
N GLY A 147 6.40 11.69 10.73
CA GLY A 147 7.30 12.81 10.99
C GLY A 147 8.41 12.48 12.00
N LEU A 148 8.80 11.20 12.11
CA LEU A 148 9.91 10.76 12.94
C LEU A 148 11.26 11.11 12.29
N GLU A 149 12.33 10.97 13.06
CA GLU A 149 13.70 11.08 12.52
C GLU A 149 13.87 10.18 11.28
N PRO A 150 14.43 10.70 10.17
CA PRO A 150 14.48 9.97 8.91
C PRO A 150 15.24 8.65 9.06
N TYR A 151 14.53 7.54 8.90
CA TYR A 151 15.11 6.20 8.98
C TYR A 151 16.19 6.00 7.90
N VAL A 152 17.34 5.50 8.34
CA VAL A 152 18.44 5.09 7.45
C VAL A 152 18.47 3.58 7.43
N PRO A 153 18.10 2.97 6.30
CA PRO A 153 17.98 1.53 6.23
C PRO A 153 19.33 0.83 6.09
N ARG A 154 19.39 -0.46 6.45
CA ARG A 154 20.58 -1.31 6.25
C ARG A 154 20.97 -1.37 4.76
N ALA A 155 22.26 -1.53 4.46
CA ALA A 155 22.68 -1.82 3.08
C ALA A 155 22.12 -3.19 2.62
N MET A 156 21.56 -3.24 1.41
CA MET A 156 21.06 -4.47 0.80
C MET A 156 22.22 -5.23 0.14
N SER A 157 22.37 -6.52 0.45
CA SER A 157 23.35 -7.38 -0.21
C SER A 157 22.99 -7.61 -1.68
N ASP A 158 23.97 -7.93 -2.53
CA ASP A 158 23.73 -8.17 -3.94
C ASP A 158 22.81 -9.37 -4.19
N GLU A 159 22.94 -10.42 -3.36
CA GLU A 159 22.03 -11.56 -3.36
C GLU A 159 20.59 -11.17 -3.01
N GLU A 160 20.41 -10.28 -2.04
CA GLU A 160 19.08 -9.78 -1.66
C GLU A 160 18.49 -8.90 -2.76
N ARG A 161 19.30 -8.03 -3.37
CA ARG A 161 18.92 -7.19 -4.51
C ARG A 161 18.44 -8.04 -5.69
N ALA A 162 19.17 -9.11 -6.02
CA ALA A 162 18.82 -10.05 -7.07
C ALA A 162 17.51 -10.79 -6.77
N ARG A 163 17.35 -11.34 -5.55
CA ARG A 163 16.10 -11.99 -5.10
C ARG A 163 14.90 -11.05 -5.15
N ARG A 164 15.12 -9.76 -4.94
CA ARG A 164 14.08 -8.72 -5.00
C ARG A 164 13.79 -8.16 -6.38
N GLY A 165 14.59 -8.48 -7.39
CA GLY A 165 14.42 -7.91 -8.73
C GLY A 165 14.62 -6.39 -8.74
N VAL A 166 15.27 -5.83 -7.71
CA VAL A 166 15.59 -4.42 -7.62
C VAL A 166 16.67 -4.10 -8.65
N GLY A 167 16.36 -3.23 -9.61
CA GLY A 167 17.28 -2.89 -10.69
C GLY A 167 17.11 -3.75 -11.95
N ALA A 168 16.22 -4.76 -11.94
CA ALA A 168 15.57 -5.13 -13.18
C ALA A 168 14.79 -3.87 -13.61
N THR A 169 15.13 -3.31 -14.78
CA THR A 169 14.30 -2.28 -15.39
C THR A 169 12.87 -2.76 -15.29
N VAL A 170 12.00 -2.02 -14.60
CA VAL A 170 10.56 -2.24 -14.70
C VAL A 170 10.33 -2.19 -16.20
N ALA A 171 10.12 -3.35 -16.83
CA ALA A 171 9.59 -3.38 -18.17
C ALA A 171 8.32 -2.57 -18.01
N GLU A 172 8.34 -1.36 -18.57
CA GLU A 172 7.20 -0.47 -18.64
C GLU A 172 6.01 -1.37 -18.92
N SER A 173 5.15 -1.57 -17.91
CA SER A 173 3.93 -2.34 -18.15
C SER A 173 3.31 -1.64 -19.33
N PRO A 174 3.12 -2.31 -20.48
CA PRO A 174 2.86 -1.61 -21.71
C PRO A 174 1.52 -0.92 -21.50
N ILE A 175 1.57 0.36 -21.18
CA ILE A 175 0.46 1.27 -21.38
C ILE A 175 0.27 1.17 -22.87
N LYS A 176 -0.63 0.29 -23.28
CA LYS A 176 -0.90 0.01 -24.67
C LYS A 176 -1.35 1.35 -25.22
N ARG A 177 -0.47 2.03 -25.96
CA ARG A 177 -0.80 3.32 -26.56
C ARG A 177 -2.13 3.13 -27.27
N LEU A 178 -3.08 4.00 -26.93
CA LEU A 178 -4.36 4.00 -27.62
C LEU A 178 -4.07 4.11 -29.12
N PRO A 179 -4.76 3.34 -29.99
CA PRO A 179 -4.60 3.49 -31.43
C PRO A 179 -4.71 4.97 -31.83
N GLU A 180 -3.91 5.45 -32.77
CA GLU A 180 -3.79 6.89 -33.09
C GLU A 180 -5.15 7.57 -33.33
N HIS A 181 -6.11 6.84 -33.92
CA HIS A 181 -7.46 7.36 -34.16
C HIS A 181 -8.23 7.65 -32.86
N VAL A 182 -8.03 6.86 -31.80
CA VAL A 182 -8.64 7.06 -30.48
C VAL A 182 -7.98 8.24 -29.78
N GLU A 183 -6.65 8.32 -29.83
CA GLU A 183 -5.90 9.41 -29.21
C GLU A 183 -6.23 10.77 -29.85
N GLN A 184 -6.30 10.84 -31.18
CA GLN A 184 -6.71 12.04 -31.89
C GLN A 184 -8.16 12.46 -31.55
N LYS A 185 -9.07 11.50 -31.38
CA LYS A 185 -10.47 11.77 -31.01
C LYS A 185 -10.58 12.31 -29.58
N LEU A 186 -9.81 11.76 -28.65
CA LEU A 186 -9.71 12.27 -27.27
C LEU A 186 -9.09 13.67 -27.23
N ARG A 187 -7.98 13.91 -27.93
CA ARG A 187 -7.35 15.25 -28.03
C ARG A 187 -8.31 16.29 -28.59
N ARG A 188 -9.11 15.94 -29.61
CA ARG A 188 -10.16 16.83 -30.15
C ARG A 188 -11.28 17.11 -29.14
N ARG A 189 -11.71 16.10 -28.37
CA ARG A 189 -12.73 16.26 -27.32
C ARG A 189 -12.25 17.14 -26.16
N ILE A 190 -11.01 16.95 -25.70
CA ILE A 190 -10.42 17.76 -24.62
C ILE A 190 -10.29 19.22 -25.05
N LYS A 191 -9.80 19.49 -26.28
CA LYS A 191 -9.78 20.85 -26.85
C LYS A 191 -11.18 21.46 -26.97
N GLY A 192 -12.20 20.64 -27.25
CA GLY A 192 -13.59 21.07 -27.30
C GLY A 192 -14.19 21.41 -25.93
N LEU A 193 -13.78 20.70 -24.88
CA LEU A 193 -14.16 20.96 -23.49
C LEU A 193 -13.53 22.26 -22.96
N GLY A 194 -12.26 22.51 -23.26
CA GLY A 194 -11.61 23.79 -22.94
C GLY A 194 -12.32 24.99 -23.58
N LYS A 195 -12.78 24.86 -24.84
CA LYS A 195 -13.57 25.90 -25.52
C LYS A 195 -15.02 26.08 -25.01
N ARG A 196 -15.52 25.17 -24.17
CA ARG A 196 -16.83 25.31 -23.50
C ARG A 196 -16.69 25.95 -22.13
N ALA A 197 -15.60 25.65 -21.41
CA ALA A 197 -15.28 26.32 -20.15
C ALA A 197 -15.04 27.82 -20.34
N ASP A 198 -14.43 28.22 -21.48
CA ASP A 198 -14.08 29.61 -21.80
C ASP A 198 -15.26 30.45 -22.36
N ARG A 199 -16.45 29.84 -22.55
CA ARG A 199 -17.64 30.51 -23.10
C ARG A 199 -18.83 30.57 -22.13
N GLY A 200 -18.60 30.22 -20.86
CA GLY A 200 -19.59 30.25 -19.79
C GLY A 200 -19.20 31.11 -18.59
N GLY A 201 -18.33 32.11 -18.81
CA GLY A 201 -18.07 33.22 -17.88
C GLY A 201 -18.82 34.47 -18.32
#